data_AF-A0A9Y2KWJ1-F1
#
_entry.id   AF-A0A9Y2KWJ1-F1
#
_cell.length_a   1.000
_cell.length_b   1.000
_cell.length_c   1.000
_cell.angle_alpha   90.00
_cell.angle_beta   90.00
_cell.angle_gamma   90.00
#
_symmetry.space_group_name_H-M   'P 1'
#
loop_
_entity.id
_entity.type
_entity.pdbx_description
1 polymer ?
#
loop_
_entity_poly.entity_id
_entity_poly.type
_entity_poly.pdbx_seq_one_letter_code
_entity_poly.pdbx_strand_id
1 'polypeptide(L)'
;MSANSNLNEALGLLDEKLQSLNAMTRANQFMIDALRDHPLTLKALDADGARAFLRQSARAKFADDAASRDILTVLEQLLAPRQSAKIIPFPARPA
;
A
#
# COMPACT_ATOMS: atom_id res chain seq x y z
N MET A 1 -19.04 -18.44 32.30
CA MET A 1 -18.61 -17.06 32.00
C MET A 1 -17.62 -16.97 30.82
N SER A 2 -17.60 -17.92 29.87
CA SER A 2 -16.65 -17.99 28.75
C SER A 2 -17.21 -17.57 27.39
N ALA A 3 -18.54 -17.61 27.19
CA ALA A 3 -19.14 -17.25 25.90
C ALA A 3 -18.97 -15.75 25.58
N ASN A 4 -19.00 -14.89 26.60
CA ASN A 4 -18.84 -13.44 26.43
C ASN A 4 -17.38 -13.01 26.21
N SER A 5 -16.38 -13.77 26.67
CA SER A 5 -14.97 -13.45 26.42
C SER A 5 -14.61 -13.72 24.96
N ASN A 6 -15.03 -14.87 24.42
CA ASN A 6 -14.78 -15.22 23.01
C ASN A 6 -15.49 -14.28 22.05
N LEU A 7 -16.68 -13.77 22.41
CA LEU A 7 -17.41 -12.80 21.60
C LEU A 7 -16.70 -11.44 21.56
N ASN A 8 -16.26 -10.93 22.70
CA ASN A 8 -15.51 -9.67 22.75
C ASN A 8 -14.17 -9.77 22.02
N GLU A 9 -13.50 -10.91 22.10
CA GLU A 9 -12.25 -11.17 21.39
C GLU A 9 -12.46 -11.24 19.87
N ALA A 10 -13.52 -11.92 19.41
CA ALA A 10 -13.89 -11.95 18.00
C ALA A 10 -14.30 -10.58 17.45
N LEU A 11 -15.00 -9.76 18.26
CA LEU A 11 -15.36 -8.39 17.90
C LEU A 11 -14.14 -7.48 17.82
N GLY A 12 -13.18 -7.61 18.74
CA GLY A 12 -11.91 -6.90 18.69
C GLY A 12 -11.12 -7.22 17.41
N LEU A 13 -10.98 -8.51 17.09
CA LEU A 13 -10.31 -8.96 15.86
C LEU A 13 -11.02 -8.48 14.59
N LEU A 14 -12.36 -8.39 14.60
CA LEU A 14 -13.12 -7.86 13.47
C LEU A 14 -12.87 -6.36 13.28
N ASP A 15 -12.82 -5.59 14.37
CA ASP A 15 -12.56 -4.15 14.32
C ASP A 15 -11.16 -3.86 13.76
N GLU A 16 -10.13 -4.59 14.23
CA GLU A 16 -8.77 -4.51 13.68
C GLU A 16 -8.74 -4.80 12.17
N LYS A 17 -9.48 -5.82 11.71
CA LYS A 17 -9.56 -6.16 10.28
C LYS A 17 -10.27 -5.07 9.48
N LEU A 18 -11.34 -4.47 10.02
CA LEU A 18 -12.05 -3.37 9.36
C LEU A 18 -11.17 -2.12 9.26
N GLN A 19 -10.41 -1.81 10.30
CA GLN A 19 -9.44 -0.71 10.28
C GLN A 19 -8.35 -0.94 9.23
N SER A 20 -7.79 -2.17 9.17
CA SER A 20 -6.83 -2.54 8.13
C SER A 20 -7.42 -2.42 6.71
N LEU A 21 -8.65 -2.90 6.50
CA LEU A 21 -9.31 -2.81 5.19
C LEU A 21 -9.58 -1.36 4.78
N ASN A 22 -9.98 -0.51 5.73
CA ASN A 22 -10.17 0.92 5.51
C ASN A 22 -8.84 1.59 5.12
N ALA A 23 -7.75 1.25 5.81
CA ALA A 23 -6.42 1.76 5.49
C ALA A 23 -5.99 1.38 4.06
N MET A 24 -6.21 0.11 3.66
CA MET A 24 -5.96 -0.34 2.29
C MET A 24 -6.83 0.37 1.26
N THR A 25 -8.11 0.57 1.56
CA THR A 25 -9.05 1.25 0.64
C THR A 25 -8.62 2.70 0.41
N ARG A 26 -8.24 3.41 1.48
CA ARG A 26 -7.74 4.79 1.39
C ARG A 26 -6.39 4.88 0.67
N ALA A 27 -5.49 3.92 0.89
CA ALA A 27 -4.24 3.82 0.16
C ALA A 27 -4.48 3.64 -1.35
N ASN A 28 -5.41 2.77 -1.74
CA ASN A 28 -5.79 2.59 -3.14
C ASN A 28 -6.39 3.85 -3.75
N GLN A 29 -7.29 4.53 -3.04
CA GLN A 29 -7.86 5.79 -3.49
C GLN A 29 -6.76 6.83 -3.73
N PHE A 30 -5.81 6.95 -2.81
CA PHE A 30 -4.66 7.84 -2.97
C PHE A 30 -3.84 7.52 -4.23
N MET A 31 -3.57 6.24 -4.51
CA MET A 31 -2.85 5.85 -5.71
C MET A 31 -3.59 6.23 -6.99
N ILE A 32 -4.92 6.05 -7.02
CA ILE A 32 -5.77 6.42 -8.15
C ILE A 32 -5.77 7.94 -8.34
N ASP A 33 -5.92 8.69 -7.25
CA ASP A 33 -5.89 10.16 -7.29
C ASP A 33 -4.55 10.66 -7.81
N ALA A 34 -3.44 10.11 -7.30
CA ALA A 34 -2.10 10.48 -7.75
C ALA A 34 -1.87 10.15 -9.25
N LEU A 35 -2.41 9.04 -9.74
CA LEU A 35 -2.37 8.70 -11.17
C LEU A 35 -3.23 9.64 -12.03
N ARG A 36 -4.36 10.11 -11.50
CA ARG A 36 -5.26 11.06 -12.16
C ARG A 36 -4.66 12.47 -12.22
N ASP A 37 -4.07 12.91 -11.12
CA ASP A 37 -3.63 14.31 -10.94
C ASP A 37 -2.21 14.55 -11.44
N HIS A 38 -1.36 13.53 -11.47
CA HIS A 38 0.03 13.62 -11.91
C HIS A 38 0.43 12.67 -13.06
N PRO A 39 -0.38 12.54 -14.13
CA PRO A 39 -0.12 11.56 -15.18
C PRO A 39 1.13 11.88 -16.00
N LEU A 40 1.45 13.16 -16.23
CA LEU A 40 2.63 13.57 -17.00
C LEU A 40 3.92 13.34 -16.20
N THR A 41 3.91 13.70 -14.92
CA THR A 41 5.03 13.50 -14.00
C THR A 41 5.35 12.01 -13.84
N LEU A 42 4.33 11.18 -13.66
CA LEU A 42 4.52 9.73 -13.51
C LEU A 42 4.96 9.05 -14.81
N LYS A 43 4.58 9.57 -15.98
CA LYS A 43 5.06 9.07 -17.28
C LYS A 43 6.49 9.48 -17.60
N ALA A 44 6.96 10.61 -17.06
CA ALA A 44 8.32 11.10 -17.28
C ALA A 44 9.35 10.43 -16.36
N LEU A 45 8.90 9.89 -15.23
CA LEU A 45 9.76 9.22 -14.25
C LEU A 45 9.90 7.73 -14.55
N ASP A 46 11.05 7.16 -14.19
CA ASP A 46 11.23 5.72 -14.13
C ASP A 46 10.44 5.13 -12.95
N ALA A 47 10.36 3.80 -12.88
CA ALA A 47 9.54 3.12 -11.88
C ALA A 47 9.96 3.48 -10.44
N ASP A 48 11.24 3.72 -10.20
CA ASP A 48 11.76 4.06 -8.86
C ASP A 48 11.56 5.54 -8.52
N GLY A 49 11.72 6.45 -9.49
CA GLY A 49 11.38 7.86 -9.35
C GLY A 49 9.89 8.08 -9.12
N ALA A 50 9.03 7.37 -9.83
CA ALA A 50 7.58 7.41 -9.61
C ALA A 50 7.20 6.93 -8.20
N ARG A 51 7.81 5.84 -7.71
CA ARG A 51 7.61 5.36 -6.32
C ARG A 51 8.12 6.35 -5.28
N ALA A 52 9.25 7.01 -5.53
CA ALA A 52 9.78 8.04 -4.62
C ALA A 52 8.85 9.25 -4.56
N PHE A 53 8.36 9.72 -5.71
CA PHE A 53 7.38 10.80 -5.80
C PHE A 53 6.10 10.45 -5.03
N LEU A 54 5.52 9.27 -5.28
CA LEU A 54 4.31 8.83 -4.60
C LEU A 54 4.50 8.69 -3.08
N ARG A 55 5.67 8.24 -2.61
CA ARG A 55 6.00 8.21 -1.16
C ARG A 55 6.07 9.61 -0.56
N GLN A 56 6.68 10.57 -1.27
CA GLN A 56 6.78 11.93 -0.80
C GLN A 56 5.41 12.61 -0.75
N SER A 57 4.58 12.41 -1.78
CA SER A 57 3.19 12.90 -1.80
C SER A 57 2.34 12.25 -0.70
N ALA A 58 2.51 10.95 -0.44
CA ALA A 58 1.83 10.26 0.65
C ALA A 58 2.21 10.83 2.01
N ARG A 59 3.51 11.05 2.26
CA ARG A 59 3.99 11.71 3.48
C ARG A 59 3.42 13.11 3.63
N ALA A 60 3.43 13.92 2.57
CA ALA A 60 2.86 15.26 2.60
C ALA A 60 1.36 15.27 2.95
N LYS A 61 0.60 14.26 2.50
CA LYS A 61 -0.85 14.17 2.72
C LYS A 61 -1.24 13.56 4.07
N PHE A 62 -0.44 12.63 4.59
CA PHE A 62 -0.82 11.78 5.73
C PHE A 62 0.10 11.90 6.96
N ALA A 63 1.18 12.68 6.91
CA ALA A 63 2.15 12.75 8.03
C ALA A 63 1.59 13.40 9.31
N ASP A 64 0.65 14.33 9.19
CA ASP A 64 0.13 15.11 10.33
C ASP A 64 -1.07 14.44 11.02
N ASP A 65 -1.70 13.45 10.39
CA ASP A 65 -2.87 12.78 10.94
C ASP A 65 -2.49 11.45 11.59
N ALA A 66 -2.63 11.39 12.92
CA ALA A 66 -2.40 10.18 13.71
C ALA A 66 -3.26 9.00 13.24
N ALA A 67 -4.48 9.25 12.74
CA ALA A 67 -5.36 8.23 12.18
C ALA A 67 -4.94 7.76 10.79
N SER A 68 -4.03 8.50 10.13
CA SER A 68 -3.51 8.18 8.80
C SER A 68 -2.16 7.48 8.82
N ARG A 69 -1.58 7.21 10.01
CA ARG A 69 -0.32 6.46 10.14
C ARG A 69 -0.38 5.06 9.54
N ASP A 70 -1.50 4.36 9.69
CA ASP A 70 -1.65 3.02 9.12
C ASP A 70 -1.71 3.06 7.59
N ILE A 71 -2.37 4.09 7.05
CA ILE A 71 -2.44 4.35 5.59
C ILE A 71 -1.03 4.62 5.05
N LEU A 72 -0.27 5.48 5.75
CA LEU A 72 1.10 5.82 5.38
C LEU A 72 2.00 4.58 5.42
N THR A 73 1.87 3.74 6.46
CA THR A 73 2.63 2.50 6.61
C THR A 73 2.34 1.53 5.46
N VAL A 74 1.07 1.36 5.10
CA VAL A 74 0.66 0.54 3.95
C VAL A 74 1.23 1.09 2.64
N LEU A 75 1.14 2.41 2.41
CA LEU A 75 1.68 3.04 1.21
C LEU A 75 3.21 2.93 1.12
N GLU A 76 3.92 3.09 2.23
CA GLU A 76 5.37 2.94 2.28
C GLU A 76 5.82 1.50 2.02
N GLN A 77 5.09 0.50 2.52
CA GLN A 77 5.35 -0.91 2.22
C GLN A 77 5.07 -1.25 0.75
N LEU A 78 3.97 -0.74 0.19
CA LEU A 78 3.60 -0.99 -1.21
C LEU A 78 4.55 -0.34 -2.20
N LEU A 79 5.02 0.87 -1.89
CA LEU A 79 5.94 1.66 -2.71
C LEU A 79 7.41 1.40 -2.40
N ALA A 80 7.70 0.47 -1.49
CA ALA A 80 9.07 0.04 -1.20
C ALA A 80 9.75 -0.47 -2.48
N PRO A 81 11.07 -0.27 -2.63
CA PRO A 81 11.82 -0.82 -3.76
C PRO A 81 11.66 -2.34 -3.77
N ARG A 82 10.91 -2.87 -4.72
CA ARG A 82 10.84 -4.31 -4.94
C ARG A 82 12.05 -4.70 -5.76
N GLN A 83 12.88 -5.60 -5.23
CA GLN A 83 13.82 -6.33 -6.07
C GLN A 83 12.99 -7.02 -7.16
N SER A 84 13.18 -6.60 -8.41
CA SER A 84 12.58 -7.28 -9.54
C SER A 84 12.99 -8.76 -9.43
N ALA A 85 12.00 -9.65 -9.42
CA ALA A 85 12.28 -11.07 -9.41
C ALA A 85 13.15 -11.37 -10.64
N LYS A 86 14.33 -11.97 -10.43
CA LYS A 86 15.17 -12.42 -11.53
C LYS A 86 14.35 -13.42 -12.34
N ILE A 87 14.01 -13.05 -13.58
CA ILE A 87 13.35 -13.95 -14.51
C ILE A 87 14.31 -15.11 -14.76
N ILE A 88 13.95 -16.32 -14.35
CA ILE A 88 14.70 -17.53 -14.70
C ILE A 88 14.34 -17.84 -16.16
N PRO A 89 15.28 -17.78 -17.10
CA PRO A 89 14.97 -18.08 -18.50
C PRO A 89 14.60 -19.56 -18.65
N PHE A 90 13.55 -19.84 -19.43
CA PHE A 90 13.22 -21.21 -19.79
C PHE A 90 14.32 -21.81 -20.68
N PRO A 91 14.69 -23.09 -20.48
CA PRO A 91 15.69 -23.75 -21.32
C PRO A 91 15.21 -23.80 -22.78
N ALA A 92 16.07 -23.37 -23.70
CA ALA A 92 15.81 -23.45 -25.13
C ALA A 92 15.70 -24.92 -25.56
N ARG A 93 14.68 -25.25 -26.35
CA ARG A 93 14.49 -26.60 -26.91
C ARG A 93 15.65 -26.90 -27.87
N PRO A 94 16.37 -28.03 -27.73
CA PRO A 94 17.39 -28.42 -28.70
C PRO A 94 16.73 -28.67 -30.06
N ALA A 95 17.41 -28.22 -31.11
CA ALA A 95 16.99 -28.29 -32.51
C ALA A 95 16.85 -29.72 -33.02
#